data_AF-A0A2V9L6Z3-F1
#
_entry.id   AF-A0A2V9L6Z3-F1
#
_cell.length_a   1.000
_cell.length_b   1.000
_cell.length_c   1.000
_cell.angle_alpha   90.00
_cell.angle_beta   90.00
_cell.angle_gamma   90.00
#
_symmetry.space_group_name_H-M   'P 1'
#
loop_
_entity.id
_entity.type
_entity.pdbx_description
1 polymer ?
#
loop_
_entity_poly.entity_id
_entity_poly.type
_entity_poly.pdbx_seq_one_letter_code
_entity_poly.pdbx_strand_id
1 'polypeptide(L)'
;MTETALLLPILLILALNTINFGYFFFMAVNLASAPRQGVEYSVQGFNTPSAQSFPSAGPCTTTATNTVSYLTYDDMSGMLGGVAPCSTSTNNASVQVCSQSVGLTNRGQTNQTAQCQQFGPPATFAAPASDPESPGFVLHRVDVQYTVTPLIKSGIFNLVMPTSLSFHRQVSMRAVQ
;
A
#
# COMPACT_ATOMS: atom_id res chain seq x y z
N MET A 1 7.25 -3.56 -49.39
CA MET A 1 8.14 -3.06 -48.31
C MET A 1 7.58 -1.78 -47.66
N THR A 2 6.93 -0.91 -48.43
CA THR A 2 6.31 0.32 -47.90
C THR A 2 5.15 0.09 -46.94
N GLU A 3 4.34 -0.96 -47.18
CA GLU A 3 3.18 -1.29 -46.34
C GLU A 3 3.58 -1.76 -44.93
N THR A 4 4.57 -2.65 -44.83
CA THR A 4 5.15 -3.05 -43.54
C THR A 4 5.87 -1.89 -42.83
N ALA A 5 6.49 -0.99 -43.58
CA ALA A 5 7.10 0.22 -43.01
C ALA A 5 6.08 1.20 -42.40
N LEU A 6 4.85 1.23 -42.93
CA LEU A 6 3.78 2.11 -42.43
C LEU A 6 2.98 1.46 -41.28
N LEU A 7 2.80 0.13 -41.30
CA LEU A 7 2.04 -0.59 -40.26
C LEU A 7 2.82 -0.80 -38.97
N LEU A 8 4.14 -0.99 -39.05
CA LEU A 8 5.00 -1.20 -37.88
C LEU A 8 4.87 -0.10 -36.80
N PRO A 9 4.95 1.21 -37.12
CA PRO A 9 4.84 2.25 -36.08
C PRO A 9 3.45 2.29 -35.44
N ILE A 10 2.38 2.02 -36.20
CA ILE A 10 1.00 2.02 -35.68
C ILE A 10 0.79 0.84 -34.72
N LEU A 11 1.26 -0.36 -35.10
CA LEU A 11 1.20 -1.55 -34.24
C LEU A 11 2.03 -1.37 -32.97
N LEU A 12 3.19 -0.71 -33.07
CA LEU A 12 4.03 -0.42 -31.92
C LEU A 12 3.34 0.54 -30.94
N ILE A 13 2.70 1.62 -31.42
CA ILE A 13 1.92 2.53 -30.58
C ILE A 13 0.81 1.77 -29.83
N LEU A 14 0.07 0.92 -30.54
CA LEU A 14 -1.03 0.15 -29.97
C LEU A 14 -0.53 -0.85 -28.91
N ALA A 15 0.54 -1.59 -29.22
CA ALA A 15 1.13 -2.56 -28.31
C ALA A 15 1.64 -1.89 -27.02
N LEU A 16 2.37 -0.78 -27.13
CA LEU A 16 2.91 -0.06 -25.97
C LEU A 16 1.80 0.52 -25.09
N ASN A 17 0.71 1.05 -25.67
CA ASN A 17 -0.46 1.49 -24.92
C ASN A 17 -1.18 0.32 -24.22
N THR A 18 -1.29 -0.83 -24.90
CA THR A 18 -1.92 -2.04 -24.34
C THR A 18 -1.14 -2.57 -23.14
N ILE A 19 0.20 -2.56 -23.21
CA ILE A 19 1.08 -2.95 -22.10
C ILE A 19 0.89 -2.02 -20.89
N ASN A 20 0.86 -0.71 -21.13
CA ASN A 20 0.62 0.27 -20.08
C ASN A 20 -0.77 0.09 -19.44
N PHE A 21 -1.81 -0.15 -20.26
CA PHE A 21 -3.15 -0.44 -19.76
C PHE A 21 -3.21 -1.74 -18.96
N GLY A 22 -2.52 -2.80 -19.39
CA GLY A 22 -2.42 -4.06 -18.64
C GLY A 22 -1.70 -3.87 -17.30
N TYR A 23 -0.59 -3.10 -17.29
CA TYR A 23 0.15 -2.77 -16.07
C TYR A 23 -0.70 -2.00 -15.06
N PHE A 24 -1.59 -1.12 -15.53
CA PHE A 24 -2.54 -0.42 -14.66
C PHE A 24 -3.44 -1.37 -13.86
N PHE A 25 -4.03 -2.41 -14.49
CA PHE A 25 -4.83 -3.38 -13.76
C PHE A 25 -3.99 -4.23 -12.80
N PHE A 26 -2.77 -4.59 -13.21
CA PHE A 26 -1.84 -5.27 -12.31
C PHE A 26 -1.54 -4.43 -11.06
N MET A 27 -1.29 -3.12 -11.20
CA MET A 27 -1.14 -2.21 -10.06
C MET A 27 -2.41 -2.18 -9.20
N ALA A 28 -3.58 -1.99 -9.83
CA ALA A 28 -4.84 -1.83 -9.12
C ALA A 28 -5.19 -3.04 -8.24
N VAL A 29 -4.91 -4.26 -8.71
CA VAL A 29 -5.15 -5.49 -7.96
C VAL A 29 -4.18 -5.62 -6.77
N ASN A 30 -2.88 -5.39 -6.98
CA ASN A 30 -1.91 -5.49 -5.89
C ASN A 30 -2.12 -4.39 -4.83
N LEU A 31 -2.48 -3.17 -5.26
CA LEU A 31 -2.82 -2.08 -4.33
C LEU A 31 -4.11 -2.36 -3.57
N ALA A 32 -4.99 -3.20 -4.13
CA ALA A 32 -6.22 -3.62 -3.49
C ALA A 32 -6.01 -4.63 -2.36
N SER A 33 -5.08 -5.57 -2.54
CA SER A 33 -4.81 -6.65 -1.60
C SER A 33 -3.86 -6.24 -0.49
N ALA A 34 -2.83 -5.44 -0.79
CA ALA A 34 -1.77 -5.10 0.17
C ALA A 34 -2.27 -4.52 1.51
N PRO A 35 -3.10 -3.44 1.56
CA PRO A 35 -3.58 -2.91 2.83
C PRO A 35 -4.51 -3.89 3.56
N ARG A 36 -5.21 -4.79 2.84
CA ARG A 36 -6.08 -5.80 3.44
C ARG A 36 -5.27 -6.83 4.21
N GLN A 37 -4.19 -7.36 3.61
CA GLN A 37 -3.31 -8.32 4.28
C GLN A 37 -2.57 -7.67 5.45
N GLY A 38 -2.07 -6.44 5.27
CA GLY A 38 -1.40 -5.68 6.33
C GLY A 38 -2.30 -5.47 7.55
N VAL A 39 -3.54 -5.01 7.34
CA VAL A 39 -4.44 -4.78 8.48
C VAL A 39 -4.93 -6.09 9.11
N GLU A 40 -5.15 -7.15 8.32
CA GLU A 40 -5.51 -8.47 8.83
C GLU A 40 -4.42 -9.01 9.77
N TYR A 41 -3.15 -8.91 9.37
CA TYR A 41 -2.04 -9.26 10.25
C TYR A 41 -2.01 -8.38 11.50
N SER A 42 -2.23 -7.07 11.36
CA SER A 42 -2.16 -6.12 12.49
C SER A 42 -3.15 -6.44 13.63
N VAL A 43 -4.27 -7.12 13.35
CA VAL A 43 -5.31 -7.44 14.35
C VAL A 43 -5.17 -8.85 14.93
N GLN A 44 -4.26 -9.69 14.42
CA GLN A 44 -4.14 -11.08 14.86
C GLN A 44 -3.70 -11.24 16.32
N GLY A 45 -2.98 -10.26 16.88
CA GLY A 45 -2.67 -10.09 18.31
C GLY A 45 -2.78 -11.36 19.17
N PHE A 46 -3.61 -11.32 20.20
CA PHE A 46 -3.82 -12.43 21.14
C PHE A 46 -4.68 -13.59 20.60
N ASN A 47 -5.11 -13.54 19.34
CA ASN A 47 -5.95 -14.59 18.75
C ASN A 47 -5.14 -15.85 18.37
N THR A 48 -3.81 -15.82 18.50
CA THR A 48 -2.95 -17.00 18.33
C THR A 48 -2.31 -17.40 19.67
N PRO A 49 -2.23 -18.71 20.00
CA PRO A 49 -1.76 -19.17 21.32
C PRO A 49 -0.33 -18.76 21.70
N SER A 50 0.50 -18.40 20.71
CA SER A 50 1.89 -17.99 20.90
C SER A 50 2.11 -16.48 20.88
N ALA A 51 1.12 -15.70 20.44
CA ALA A 51 1.28 -14.25 20.33
C ALA A 51 0.92 -13.55 21.65
N GLN A 52 1.92 -12.88 22.23
CA GLN A 52 1.79 -12.13 23.47
C GLN A 52 1.56 -10.62 23.24
N SER A 53 1.47 -10.19 21.97
CA SER A 53 1.28 -8.79 21.61
C SER A 53 0.75 -8.66 20.17
N PHE A 54 0.20 -7.50 19.84
CA PHE A 54 -0.10 -7.14 18.47
C PHE A 54 1.18 -7.01 17.64
N PRO A 55 1.16 -7.41 16.35
CA PRO A 55 2.33 -7.25 15.49
C PRO A 55 2.80 -5.81 15.41
N SER A 56 4.13 -5.63 15.40
CA SER A 56 4.72 -4.31 15.32
C SER A 56 4.41 -3.66 13.96
N ALA A 57 4.06 -2.37 13.99
CA ALA A 57 3.82 -1.60 12.77
C ALA A 57 5.08 -1.50 11.90
N GLY A 58 6.26 -1.42 12.52
CA GLY A 58 7.58 -1.36 11.87
C GLY A 58 8.70 -1.91 12.77
N PRO A 59 9.98 -1.69 12.42
CA PRO A 59 10.47 -0.88 11.31
C PRO A 59 10.30 -1.57 9.96
N CYS A 60 10.24 -0.77 8.89
CA CYS A 60 10.29 -1.30 7.54
C CYS A 60 11.76 -1.50 7.14
N THR A 61 12.30 -2.70 7.34
CA THR A 61 13.65 -3.09 6.91
C THR A 61 13.63 -4.49 6.30
N THR A 62 14.64 -4.82 5.48
CA THR A 62 14.79 -6.16 4.90
C THR A 62 15.07 -7.26 5.93
N THR A 63 15.43 -6.89 7.16
CA THR A 63 15.69 -7.78 8.28
C THR A 63 14.49 -7.97 9.22
N ALA A 64 13.49 -7.08 9.16
CA ALA A 64 12.32 -7.10 10.03
C ALA A 64 11.08 -7.58 9.24
N THR A 65 11.08 -8.87 8.88
CA THR A 65 10.05 -9.49 8.02
C THR A 65 8.68 -9.65 8.68
N ASN A 66 8.62 -9.54 10.02
CA ASN A 66 7.42 -9.80 10.81
C ASN A 66 6.69 -8.51 11.22
N THR A 67 6.77 -7.47 10.39
CA THR A 67 6.13 -6.18 10.66
C THR A 67 5.01 -5.92 9.66
N VAL A 68 3.99 -5.19 10.09
CA VAL A 68 2.84 -4.83 9.22
C VAL A 68 3.32 -4.05 8.00
N SER A 69 4.24 -3.10 8.19
CA SER A 69 4.83 -2.34 7.09
C SER A 69 5.54 -3.24 6.08
N TYR A 70 6.36 -4.20 6.54
CA TYR A 70 7.13 -5.08 5.65
C TYR A 70 6.21 -5.91 4.77
N LEU A 71 5.22 -6.60 5.35
CA LEU A 71 4.26 -7.41 4.60
C LEU A 71 3.46 -6.57 3.60
N THR A 72 3.06 -5.36 4.00
CA THR A 72 2.35 -4.44 3.10
C THR A 72 3.22 -4.05 1.90
N TYR A 73 4.52 -3.82 2.11
CA TYR A 73 5.46 -3.54 1.01
C TYR A 73 5.82 -4.77 0.18
N ASP A 74 5.88 -5.95 0.79
CA ASP A 74 6.18 -7.21 0.11
C ASP A 74 5.06 -7.57 -0.88
N ASP A 75 3.80 -7.39 -0.48
CA ASP A 75 2.64 -7.53 -1.36
C ASP A 75 2.63 -6.53 -2.52
N MET A 76 3.30 -5.38 -2.36
CA MET A 76 3.45 -4.38 -3.42
C MET A 76 4.74 -4.53 -4.23
N SER A 77 5.65 -5.44 -3.87
CA SER A 77 7.00 -5.55 -4.46
C SER A 77 6.96 -5.71 -5.99
N GLY A 78 6.06 -6.55 -6.50
CA GLY A 78 5.85 -6.73 -7.95
C GLY A 78 5.39 -5.45 -8.65
N MET A 79 4.66 -4.59 -7.93
CA MET A 79 4.19 -3.30 -8.40
C MET A 79 5.31 -2.24 -8.42
N LEU A 80 6.24 -2.33 -7.47
CA LEU A 80 7.36 -1.41 -7.27
C LEU A 80 8.57 -1.73 -8.17
N GLY A 81 8.40 -2.58 -9.19
CA GLY A 81 9.47 -2.92 -10.13
C GLY A 81 10.43 -3.99 -9.59
N GLY A 82 9.96 -4.85 -8.69
CA GLY A 82 10.75 -5.98 -8.16
C GLY A 82 11.86 -5.54 -7.19
N VAL A 83 11.76 -4.34 -6.63
CA VAL A 83 12.66 -3.91 -5.56
C VAL A 83 12.36 -4.67 -4.27
N ALA A 84 13.37 -4.81 -3.42
CA ALA A 84 13.19 -5.37 -2.10
C ALA A 84 12.14 -4.54 -1.31
N PRO A 85 11.26 -5.19 -0.53
CA PRO A 85 10.34 -4.50 0.37
C PRO A 85 11.11 -3.54 1.28
N CYS A 86 10.50 -2.42 1.62
CA CYS A 86 11.10 -1.36 2.43
C CYS A 86 12.33 -0.65 1.82
N SER A 87 12.61 -0.86 0.53
CA SER A 87 13.62 -0.09 -0.19
C SER A 87 13.14 1.37 -0.33
N THR A 88 13.82 2.28 0.36
CA THR A 88 13.60 3.73 0.24
C THR A 88 13.88 4.27 -1.16
N SER A 89 14.46 3.46 -2.07
CA SER A 89 14.71 3.82 -3.47
C SER A 89 13.45 3.86 -4.34
N THR A 90 12.33 3.28 -3.91
CA THR A 90 11.05 3.39 -4.64
C THR A 90 10.16 4.48 -4.05
N ASN A 91 10.44 5.72 -4.47
CA ASN A 91 9.78 6.96 -4.06
C ASN A 91 8.28 7.08 -4.39
N ASN A 92 7.58 5.98 -4.66
CA ASN A 92 6.25 6.00 -5.24
C ASN A 92 5.17 5.40 -4.35
N ALA A 93 5.51 4.71 -3.27
CA ALA A 93 4.54 4.18 -2.31
C ALA A 93 4.86 4.65 -0.90
N SER A 94 3.87 5.17 -0.20
CA SER A 94 3.92 5.41 1.25
C SER A 94 2.86 4.58 1.93
N VAL A 95 3.21 4.01 3.09
CA VAL A 95 2.32 3.18 3.90
C VAL A 95 2.19 3.81 5.27
N GLN A 96 0.97 4.00 5.77
CA GLN A 96 0.70 4.36 7.15
C GLN A 96 -0.02 3.21 7.84
N VAL A 97 0.49 2.82 9.00
CA VAL A 97 -0.09 1.77 9.84
C VAL A 97 -0.55 2.41 11.13
N CYS A 98 -1.85 2.34 11.40
CA CYS A 98 -2.46 2.72 12.66
C CYS A 98 -2.85 1.47 13.43
N SER A 99 -2.18 1.21 14.55
CA SER A 99 -2.42 0.03 15.37
C SER A 99 -2.20 0.30 16.85
N GLN A 100 -2.81 -0.53 17.70
CA GLN A 100 -2.58 -0.53 19.14
C GLN A 100 -1.10 -0.80 19.50
N SER A 101 -0.34 -1.48 18.64
CA SER A 101 1.10 -1.72 18.83
C SER A 101 1.94 -0.46 18.70
N VAL A 102 1.48 0.57 17.97
CA VAL A 102 2.12 1.90 17.95
C VAL A 102 1.76 2.68 19.20
N GLY A 103 0.49 2.58 19.62
CA GLY A 103 -0.03 3.23 20.81
C GLY A 103 -1.51 3.59 20.67
N LEU A 104 -2.04 4.18 21.74
CA LEU A 104 -3.44 4.59 21.82
C LEU A 104 -3.52 6.04 22.29
N THR A 105 -4.38 6.82 21.64
CA THR A 105 -4.82 8.13 22.14
C THR A 105 -6.16 7.97 22.86
N ASN A 106 -6.36 8.74 23.94
CA ASN A 106 -7.57 8.68 24.80
C ASN A 106 -7.91 7.26 25.29
N ARG A 107 -6.89 6.55 25.79
CA ARG A 107 -7.05 5.16 26.24
C ARG A 107 -8.17 5.02 27.28
N GLY A 108 -9.04 4.03 27.10
CA GLY A 108 -10.16 3.73 27.99
C GLY A 108 -11.38 4.64 27.85
N GLN A 109 -11.37 5.58 26.89
CA GLN A 109 -12.49 6.49 26.63
C GLN A 109 -13.31 6.04 25.40
N THR A 110 -14.46 6.68 25.16
CA THR A 110 -15.33 6.40 24.00
C THR A 110 -14.75 6.91 22.67
N ASN A 111 -13.71 7.73 22.71
CA ASN A 111 -12.99 8.28 21.56
C ASN A 111 -11.57 7.71 21.45
N GLN A 112 -11.34 6.47 21.89
CA GLN A 112 -10.05 5.80 21.79
C GLN A 112 -9.69 5.61 20.31
N THR A 113 -8.47 6.00 19.94
CA THR A 113 -7.94 5.88 18.58
C THR A 113 -6.56 5.24 18.58
N ALA A 114 -6.28 4.41 17.58
CA ALA A 114 -4.94 3.89 17.34
C ALA A 114 -4.00 5.00 16.88
N GLN A 115 -2.77 4.99 17.37
CA GLN A 115 -1.70 5.85 16.86
C GLN A 115 -1.17 5.30 15.55
N CYS A 116 -0.68 6.19 14.69
CA CYS A 116 -0.23 5.86 13.34
C CYS A 116 1.26 6.09 13.18
N GLN A 117 1.93 5.19 12.45
CA GLN A 117 3.31 5.34 12.01
C GLN A 117 3.36 5.24 10.49
N GLN A 118 4.09 6.16 9.86
CA GLN A 118 4.27 6.22 8.42
C GLN A 118 5.63 5.69 7.99
N PHE A 119 5.66 5.00 6.86
CA PHE A 119 6.83 4.42 6.23
C PHE A 119 6.88 4.82 4.76
N GLY A 120 8.07 5.16 4.26
CA GLY A 120 8.28 5.61 2.88
C GLY A 120 8.31 7.14 2.75
N PRO A 121 8.11 7.68 1.54
CA PRO A 121 8.13 9.11 1.29
C PRO A 121 7.00 9.83 2.05
N PRO A 122 7.16 11.14 2.32
CA PRO A 122 6.13 11.93 2.98
C PRO A 122 4.86 11.96 2.15
N ALA A 123 3.73 11.76 2.84
CA ALA A 123 2.40 11.64 2.28
C ALA A 123 1.41 12.08 3.34
N THR A 124 0.23 12.53 2.91
CA THR A 124 -0.80 13.04 3.83
C THR A 124 -1.93 12.04 3.89
N PHE A 125 -2.14 11.48 5.06
CA PHE A 125 -3.21 10.52 5.33
C PHE A 125 -4.28 11.14 6.22
N ALA A 126 -5.51 10.64 6.10
CA ALA A 126 -6.60 11.05 6.96
C ALA A 126 -6.36 10.57 8.40
N ALA A 127 -6.78 11.38 9.38
CA ALA A 127 -6.65 11.01 10.78
C ALA A 127 -7.38 9.68 11.08
N PRO A 128 -6.85 8.87 12.03
CA PRO A 128 -7.51 7.64 12.46
C PRO A 128 -8.85 7.99 13.14
N ALA A 129 -9.91 7.29 12.75
CA ALA A 129 -11.23 7.42 13.38
C ALA A 129 -11.30 6.58 14.66
N SER A 130 -12.09 7.03 15.64
CA SER A 130 -12.42 6.23 16.81
C SER A 130 -13.42 5.13 16.45
N ASP A 131 -13.31 3.99 17.10
CA ASP A 131 -14.31 2.93 16.93
C ASP A 131 -15.59 3.26 17.73
N PRO A 132 -16.79 3.06 17.18
CA PRO A 132 -18.05 3.29 17.91
C PRO A 132 -18.22 2.42 19.18
N GLU A 133 -17.56 1.26 19.25
CA GLU A 133 -17.62 0.31 20.38
C GLU A 133 -16.39 0.47 21.30
N SER A 134 -15.67 1.58 21.18
CA SER A 134 -14.59 1.97 22.08
C SER A 134 -15.08 2.07 23.53
N PRO A 135 -14.30 1.61 24.52
CA PRO A 135 -12.92 1.11 24.43
C PRO A 135 -12.78 -0.39 24.15
N GLY A 136 -13.86 -1.16 24.04
CA GLY A 136 -13.79 -2.62 23.88
C GLY A 136 -13.10 -3.06 22.58
N PHE A 137 -13.30 -2.29 21.52
CA PHE A 137 -12.62 -2.47 20.24
C PHE A 137 -11.84 -1.22 19.83
N VAL A 138 -10.75 -1.43 19.10
CA VAL A 138 -9.99 -0.37 18.46
C VAL A 138 -9.88 -0.64 16.98
N LEU A 139 -10.09 0.40 16.18
CA LEU A 139 -9.95 0.32 14.74
C LEU A 139 -8.47 0.37 14.35
N HIS A 140 -7.93 -0.76 13.90
CA HIS A 140 -6.66 -0.79 13.19
C HIS A 140 -6.88 -0.38 11.74
N ARG A 141 -5.92 0.33 11.16
CA ARG A 141 -5.99 0.84 9.79
C ARG A 141 -4.64 0.73 9.11
N VAL A 142 -4.64 0.32 7.85
CA VAL A 142 -3.49 0.42 6.97
C VAL A 142 -3.89 1.23 5.75
N ASP A 143 -3.17 2.33 5.54
CA ASP A 143 -3.33 3.23 4.41
C ASP A 143 -2.12 3.10 3.49
N VAL A 144 -2.38 3.05 2.19
CA VAL A 144 -1.36 3.02 1.15
C VAL A 144 -1.66 4.12 0.15
N GLN A 145 -0.68 4.97 -0.08
CA GLN A 145 -0.70 5.93 -1.18
C GLN A 145 0.37 5.54 -2.19
N TYR A 146 -0.04 5.31 -3.43
CA TYR A 146 0.84 4.94 -4.54
C TYR A 146 0.73 5.94 -5.69
N THR A 147 1.86 6.44 -6.16
CA THR A 147 1.96 7.30 -7.35
C THR A 147 2.40 6.44 -8.53
N VAL A 148 1.52 6.30 -9.52
CA VAL A 148 1.76 5.46 -10.69
C VAL A 148 2.92 6.03 -11.50
N THR A 149 3.91 5.19 -11.75
CA THR A 149 4.89 5.43 -12.81
C THR A 149 4.59 4.46 -13.94
N PRO A 150 4.25 4.95 -15.15
CA PRO A 150 3.98 4.06 -16.28
C PRO A 150 5.25 3.28 -16.63
N LEU A 151 5.08 2.01 -17.01
CA LEU A 151 6.18 1.13 -17.41
C LEU A 151 6.94 1.74 -18.60
N ILE A 152 6.20 2.29 -19.55
CA ILE A 152 6.73 3.02 -20.71
C ILE A 152 6.40 4.50 -20.51
N LYS A 153 7.44 5.32 -20.32
CA LYS A 153 7.29 6.77 -20.15
C LYS A 153 6.74 7.42 -21.42
N SER A 154 5.87 8.41 -21.24
CA SER A 154 5.31 9.25 -22.30
C SER A 154 6.43 9.93 -23.08
N GLY A 155 6.82 9.32 -24.19
CA GLY A 155 7.77 9.88 -25.17
C GLY A 155 7.04 10.16 -26.48
N ILE A 156 7.66 9.84 -27.62
CA ILE A 156 7.08 9.97 -28.97
C ILE A 156 5.79 9.15 -29.21
N PHE A 157 5.47 8.22 -28.31
CA PHE A 157 4.24 7.44 -28.33
C PHE A 157 3.28 8.11 -27.36
N ASN A 158 2.26 8.80 -27.88
CA ASN A 158 1.25 9.52 -27.08
C ASN A 158 0.49 8.53 -26.18
N LEU A 159 1.08 8.22 -25.01
CA LEU A 159 0.64 7.18 -24.10
C LEU A 159 -0.51 7.71 -23.25
N VAL A 160 -1.63 6.99 -23.24
CA VAL A 160 -2.91 7.43 -22.66
C VAL A 160 -2.89 7.52 -21.12
N MET A 161 -1.85 7.03 -20.46
CA MET A 161 -1.77 7.08 -18.99
C MET A 161 -1.17 8.41 -18.49
N PRO A 162 -1.90 9.19 -17.66
CA PRO A 162 -1.37 10.38 -17.02
C PRO A 162 -0.16 10.05 -16.14
N THR A 163 0.87 10.88 -16.21
CA THR A 163 2.17 10.69 -15.56
C THR A 163 2.19 11.00 -14.06
N SER A 164 1.05 11.38 -13.47
CA SER A 164 0.94 11.81 -12.06
C SER A 164 -0.38 11.37 -11.41
N LEU A 165 -0.78 10.11 -11.63
CA LEU A 165 -1.93 9.52 -10.95
C LEU A 165 -1.50 9.00 -9.56
N SER A 166 -2.11 9.54 -8.51
CA SER A 166 -1.96 9.02 -7.15
C SER A 166 -3.21 8.25 -6.72
N PHE A 167 -3.04 7.01 -6.30
CA PHE A 167 -4.08 6.18 -5.71
C PHE A 167 -3.89 6.12 -4.21
N HIS A 168 -4.98 6.35 -3.48
CA HIS A 168 -5.04 6.13 -2.05
C HIS A 168 -5.99 4.97 -1.77
N ARG A 169 -5.53 3.99 -1.01
CA ARG A 169 -6.36 2.87 -0.56
C ARG A 169 -6.16 2.62 0.92
N GLN A 170 -7.29 2.49 1.60
CA GLN A 170 -7.37 2.32 3.03
C GLN A 170 -8.17 1.06 3.33
N VAL A 171 -7.71 0.28 4.31
CA VAL A 171 -8.51 -0.79 4.91
C VAL A 171 -8.41 -0.69 6.42
N SER A 172 -9.51 -0.95 7.10
CA SER A 172 -9.59 -0.95 8.56
C SER A 172 -10.29 -2.19 9.08
N MET A 173 -9.82 -2.72 10.21
CA MET A 173 -10.39 -3.87 10.90
C MET A 173 -10.41 -3.62 12.42
N ARG A 174 -11.36 -4.24 13.12
CA ARG A 174 -11.47 -4.12 14.58
C ARG A 174 -10.51 -5.11 15.27
N ALA A 175 -9.71 -4.59 16.18
CA ALA A 175 -8.93 -5.38 17.14
C ALA A 175 -9.62 -5.34 18.51
N VAL A 176 -9.62 -6.49 19.20
CA VAL A 176 -10.07 -6.61 20.60
C VAL A 176 -8.96 -6.06 21.50
N GLN A 177 -9.30 -5.19 22.45
CA GLN A 177 -8.32 -4.68 23.43
C GLN A 177 -8.02 -5.67 24.56
#